data_AF-A0A9C9T8P8-F1
#
_entry.id   AF-A0A9C9T8P8-F1
#
_cell.length_a   1.000
_cell.length_b   1.000
_cell.length_c   1.000
_cell.angle_alpha   90.00
_cell.angle_beta   90.00
_cell.angle_gamma   90.00
#
_symmetry.space_group_name_H-M   'P 1'
#
loop_
_entity.id
_entity.type
_entity.pdbx_description
1 polymer ?
#
loop_
_entity_poly.entity_id
_entity_poly.type
_entity_poly.pdbx_seq_one_letter_code
_entity_poly.pdbx_strand_id
1 'polypeptide(L)'
;MKKTPILRYLAFWLTTLLVFCLLQIAFLPRGEVLRWRNFYALPRNTVDVVFLGTSHAYHSFNPEVIDDILPITSHSLGIPGDNIQIVYHEIRSILRSQQPDLILVDAFSLSMSNWLDGPYIYRFLNASFAPPNIISAADILFKNDYDWWNYFPLIRNNQDWKNLDKLMSNPVSNTPPEYPENPQGHAPLTTIITDADYAAIPMEDFLPLPEHYLTYLQKVIDTTRKENVQLAFVDTLWKGFENPFYDLYDRSKEFRLLSKEAIPYYDFRTYPLAYDWSQVHMYDRDHPSEFGSLIISVRTAELISTMLGLPIDQQKLAWYQNFYFDEFSLVQDADQITLSLVPANPAAPLYYRWQLLAWDEASPLSEAIFTDEPFVTLETPAPGSYRIAVAITQPGGDYELEGRFALFITEP
;
A
#
# COMPACT_ATOMS: atom_id res chain seq x y z
N MET A 1 17.34 -10.62 59.98
CA MET A 1 17.29 -11.27 58.66
C MET A 1 18.25 -10.56 57.72
N LYS A 2 19.35 -11.19 57.29
CA LYS A 2 20.22 -10.64 56.24
C LYS A 2 19.39 -10.56 54.96
N LYS A 3 19.01 -9.36 54.51
CA LYS A 3 18.39 -9.19 53.18
C LYS A 3 19.37 -9.78 52.17
N THR A 4 18.97 -10.88 51.54
CA THR A 4 19.82 -11.68 50.65
C THR A 4 20.32 -10.77 49.53
N PRO A 5 21.65 -10.65 49.31
CA PRO A 5 22.23 -9.85 48.21
C PRO A 5 21.57 -10.17 46.86
N ILE A 6 21.16 -11.42 46.69
CA ILE A 6 20.40 -11.96 45.55
C ILE A 6 19.17 -11.11 45.23
N LEU A 7 18.38 -10.67 46.22
CA LEU A 7 17.19 -9.87 45.98
C LEU A 7 17.53 -8.49 45.39
N ARG A 8 18.67 -7.91 45.79
CA ARG A 8 19.15 -6.64 45.23
C ARG A 8 19.66 -6.81 43.80
N TYR A 9 20.37 -7.91 43.51
CA TYR A 9 20.79 -8.21 42.15
C TYR A 9 19.60 -8.48 41.22
N LEU A 10 18.61 -9.24 41.67
CA LEU A 10 17.38 -9.48 40.91
C LEU A 10 16.63 -8.18 40.67
N ALA A 11 16.46 -7.34 41.70
CA ALA A 11 15.80 -6.05 41.55
C ALA A 11 16.53 -5.14 40.56
N PHE A 12 17.87 -5.11 40.61
CA PHE A 12 18.68 -4.36 39.64
C PHE A 12 18.44 -4.84 38.21
N TRP A 13 18.59 -6.14 37.94
CA TRP A 13 18.42 -6.69 36.60
C TRP A 13 17.00 -6.56 36.06
N LEU A 14 15.98 -6.74 36.90
CA LEU A 14 14.59 -6.50 36.53
C LEU A 14 14.33 -5.04 36.20
N THR A 15 14.90 -4.11 36.97
CA THR A 15 14.77 -2.67 36.71
C THR A 15 15.50 -2.29 35.42
N THR A 16 16.72 -2.79 35.21
CA THR A 16 17.49 -2.57 33.98
C THR A 16 16.75 -3.12 32.77
N LEU A 17 16.18 -4.33 32.86
CA LEU A 17 15.39 -4.92 31.79
C LEU A 17 14.12 -4.10 31.50
N LEU A 18 13.41 -3.68 32.53
CA LEU A 18 12.23 -2.83 32.39
C LEU A 18 12.58 -1.51 31.71
N VAL A 19 13.62 -0.82 32.17
CA VAL A 19 14.09 0.44 31.56
C VAL A 19 14.52 0.20 30.11
N PHE A 20 15.25 -0.87 29.83
CA PHE A 20 15.63 -1.23 28.47
C PHE A 20 14.41 -1.45 27.57
N CYS A 21 13.40 -2.20 28.02
CA CYS A 21 12.15 -2.40 27.28
C CYS A 21 11.38 -1.10 27.05
N LEU A 22 11.27 -0.23 28.06
CA LEU A 22 10.62 1.07 27.94
C LEU A 22 11.34 1.96 26.92
N LEU A 23 12.68 1.92 26.91
CA LEU A 23 13.47 2.62 25.91
C LEU A 23 13.26 2.04 24.51
N GLN A 24 13.16 0.72 24.33
CA GLN A 24 12.83 0.16 23.00
C GLN A 24 11.50 0.72 22.48
N ILE A 25 10.47 0.79 23.32
CA ILE A 25 9.15 1.35 22.97
C ILE A 25 9.25 2.84 22.64
N ALA A 26 10.03 3.60 23.43
CA ALA A 26 10.18 5.03 23.22
C ALA A 26 10.84 5.37 21.88
N PHE A 27 11.77 4.52 21.41
CA PHE A 27 12.53 4.70 20.17
C PHE A 27 11.91 4.01 18.94
N LEU A 28 10.70 3.45 19.06
CA LEU A 28 9.96 2.97 17.90
C LEU A 28 9.51 4.13 17.01
N PRO A 29 9.79 4.12 15.69
CA PRO A 29 9.22 5.10 14.77
C PRO A 29 7.70 4.93 14.76
N ARG A 30 6.95 5.94 15.22
CA ARG A 30 5.52 5.78 15.53
C ARG A 30 4.58 5.93 14.32
N GLY A 31 5.02 6.57 13.24
CA GLY A 31 4.20 6.79 12.02
C GLY A 31 4.27 5.69 10.96
N GLU A 32 5.33 4.88 10.94
CA GLU A 32 5.55 3.91 9.85
C GLU A 32 4.94 2.52 10.13
N VAL A 33 4.43 2.28 11.34
CA VAL A 33 4.17 0.93 11.88
C VAL A 33 2.66 0.68 12.07
N LEU A 34 1.80 1.56 11.56
CA LEU A 34 0.40 1.60 11.98
C LEU A 34 -0.45 0.48 11.38
N ARG A 35 -0.28 0.10 10.10
CA ARG A 35 -1.10 -0.96 9.48
C ARG A 35 -1.01 -2.29 10.21
N TRP A 36 0.20 -2.79 10.40
CA TRP A 36 0.43 -4.05 11.13
C TRP A 36 0.01 -3.95 12.61
N ARG A 37 0.18 -2.78 13.26
CA ARG A 37 -0.27 -2.59 14.65
C ARG A 37 -1.79 -2.58 14.77
N ASN A 38 -2.49 -1.89 13.87
CA ASN A 38 -3.95 -1.85 13.81
C ASN A 38 -4.48 -3.26 13.59
N PHE A 39 -3.88 -4.00 12.64
CA PHE A 39 -4.23 -5.39 12.37
C PHE A 39 -4.03 -6.32 13.59
N TYR A 40 -2.90 -6.21 14.30
CA TYR A 40 -2.68 -6.99 15.53
C TYR A 40 -3.61 -6.61 16.68
N ALA A 41 -4.21 -5.41 16.65
CA ALA A 41 -5.18 -4.96 17.66
C ALA A 41 -6.61 -5.47 17.38
N LEU A 42 -6.87 -6.01 16.19
CA LEU A 42 -8.18 -6.57 15.86
C LEU A 42 -8.53 -7.76 16.76
N PRO A 43 -9.81 -7.97 17.09
CA PRO A 43 -10.25 -9.20 17.73
C PRO A 43 -9.87 -10.41 16.88
N ARG A 44 -9.66 -11.56 17.54
CA ARG A 44 -9.21 -12.77 16.84
C ARG A 44 -10.31 -13.31 15.93
N ASN A 45 -9.92 -13.77 14.75
CA ASN A 45 -10.78 -14.39 13.74
C ASN A 45 -11.96 -13.50 13.33
N THR A 46 -11.67 -12.24 13.00
CA THR A 46 -12.66 -11.26 12.48
C THR A 46 -12.29 -10.71 11.11
N VAL A 47 -11.25 -11.25 10.47
CA VAL A 47 -10.81 -10.84 9.14
C VAL A 47 -10.99 -12.02 8.19
N ASP A 48 -11.76 -11.81 7.14
CA ASP A 48 -12.11 -12.84 6.15
C ASP A 48 -11.13 -12.84 4.98
N VAL A 49 -10.65 -11.66 4.57
CA VAL A 49 -9.71 -11.50 3.44
C VAL A 49 -8.52 -10.63 3.82
N VAL A 50 -7.32 -11.04 3.43
CA VAL A 50 -6.12 -10.21 3.58
C VAL A 50 -5.45 -10.00 2.23
N PHE A 51 -5.20 -8.74 1.88
CA PHE A 51 -4.33 -8.36 0.77
C PHE A 51 -2.90 -8.20 1.27
N LEU A 52 -1.92 -8.79 0.58
CA LEU A 52 -0.50 -8.77 0.97
C LEU A 52 0.40 -8.41 -0.20
N GLY A 53 1.64 -8.01 0.11
CA GLY A 53 2.72 -7.80 -0.86
C GLY A 53 3.30 -6.40 -0.81
N THR A 54 3.62 -5.84 -1.97
CA THR A 54 4.41 -4.60 -2.08
C THR A 54 3.56 -3.33 -1.91
N SER A 55 4.14 -2.18 -2.28
CA SER A 55 3.40 -0.93 -2.50
C SER A 55 2.24 -1.07 -3.48
N HIS A 56 2.37 -1.97 -4.45
CA HIS A 56 1.31 -2.31 -5.38
C HIS A 56 0.06 -2.80 -4.67
N ALA A 57 0.19 -3.64 -3.63
CA ALA A 57 -0.96 -4.16 -2.91
C ALA A 57 -1.75 -3.04 -2.23
N TYR A 58 -1.11 -2.25 -1.38
CA TYR A 58 -1.81 -1.29 -0.54
C TYR A 58 -2.17 0.02 -1.24
N HIS A 59 -1.59 0.31 -2.40
CA HIS A 59 -2.05 1.39 -3.28
C HIS A 59 -3.17 0.92 -4.23
N SER A 60 -3.30 -0.38 -4.51
CA SER A 60 -4.31 -0.90 -5.45
C SER A 60 -5.58 -1.42 -4.80
N PHE A 61 -5.47 -2.14 -3.69
CA PHE A 61 -6.62 -2.73 -3.02
C PHE A 61 -7.14 -1.78 -1.95
N ASN A 62 -8.40 -1.39 -2.08
CA ASN A 62 -9.14 -0.59 -1.12
C ASN A 62 -10.17 -1.47 -0.39
N PRO A 63 -9.85 -1.95 0.83
CA PRO A 63 -10.78 -2.74 1.64
C PRO A 63 -12.13 -2.07 1.88
N GLU A 64 -12.21 -0.74 2.01
CA GLU A 64 -13.49 -0.06 2.27
C GLU A 64 -14.46 -0.22 1.10
N VAL A 65 -13.96 -0.09 -0.13
CA VAL A 65 -14.75 -0.30 -1.35
C VAL A 65 -15.14 -1.77 -1.48
N ILE A 66 -14.20 -2.69 -1.23
CA ILE A 66 -14.42 -4.13 -1.38
C ILE A 66 -15.44 -4.63 -0.35
N ASP A 67 -15.31 -4.22 0.91
CA ASP A 67 -16.19 -4.60 2.03
C ASP A 67 -17.58 -3.93 1.94
N ASP A 68 -17.73 -2.80 1.23
CA ASP A 68 -19.05 -2.22 0.96
C ASP A 68 -19.81 -2.99 -0.14
N ILE A 69 -19.07 -3.60 -1.08
CA ILE A 69 -19.64 -4.42 -2.18
C ILE A 69 -19.93 -5.85 -1.72
N LEU A 70 -19.14 -6.39 -0.78
CA LEU A 70 -19.19 -7.77 -0.31
C LEU A 70 -19.43 -7.85 1.19
N PRO A 71 -20.13 -8.88 1.70
CA PRO A 71 -20.35 -9.06 3.13
C PRO A 71 -19.12 -9.67 3.83
N ILE A 72 -17.98 -8.98 3.80
CA ILE A 72 -16.70 -9.42 4.39
C ILE A 72 -16.05 -8.32 5.21
N THR A 73 -15.05 -8.69 6.01
CA THR A 73 -14.06 -7.78 6.59
C THR A 73 -12.70 -8.06 5.97
N SER A 74 -12.14 -7.09 5.25
CA SER A 74 -10.83 -7.23 4.62
C SER A 74 -9.82 -6.19 5.11
N HIS A 75 -8.52 -6.51 4.98
CA HIS A 75 -7.43 -5.60 5.34
C HIS A 75 -6.32 -5.70 4.31
N SER A 76 -5.75 -4.55 3.94
CA SER A 76 -4.53 -4.47 3.14
C SER A 76 -3.31 -4.33 4.05
N LEU A 77 -2.45 -5.32 3.97
CA LEU A 77 -1.16 -5.39 4.63
C LEU A 77 -0.04 -5.34 3.59
N GLY A 78 1.19 -5.50 4.06
CA GLY A 78 2.38 -5.45 3.23
C GLY A 78 3.26 -4.24 3.53
N ILE A 79 4.47 -4.30 2.98
CA ILE A 79 5.52 -3.31 3.15
C ILE A 79 6.06 -2.88 1.78
N PRO A 80 6.59 -1.65 1.66
CA PRO A 80 7.25 -1.23 0.42
C PRO A 80 8.34 -2.25 0.01
N GLY A 81 8.29 -2.70 -1.25
CA GLY A 81 9.28 -3.60 -1.82
C GLY A 81 9.27 -5.03 -1.26
N ASP A 82 8.13 -5.50 -0.77
CA ASP A 82 8.02 -6.83 -0.19
C ASP A 82 8.38 -7.96 -1.17
N ASN A 83 9.07 -8.98 -0.70
CA ASN A 83 9.38 -10.16 -1.51
C ASN A 83 8.81 -11.44 -0.90
N ILE A 84 8.81 -12.51 -1.68
CA ILE A 84 8.18 -13.78 -1.29
C ILE A 84 8.72 -14.39 0.02
N GLN A 85 9.97 -14.07 0.41
CA GLN A 85 10.50 -14.51 1.69
C GLN A 85 9.81 -13.81 2.85
N ILE A 86 9.59 -12.50 2.73
CA ILE A 86 8.95 -11.69 3.76
C ILE A 86 7.45 -12.04 3.82
N VAL A 87 6.78 -12.17 2.67
CA VAL A 87 5.38 -12.64 2.56
C VAL A 87 5.16 -13.92 3.37
N TYR A 88 6.07 -14.89 3.33
CA TYR A 88 5.98 -16.10 4.15
C TYR A 88 5.89 -15.80 5.65
N HIS A 89 6.68 -14.86 6.15
CA HIS A 89 6.66 -14.47 7.57
C HIS A 89 5.44 -13.63 7.93
N GLU A 90 4.99 -12.76 7.01
CA GLU A 90 3.76 -12.00 7.14
C GLU A 90 2.54 -12.93 7.28
N ILE A 91 2.39 -13.91 6.38
CA ILE A 91 1.34 -14.94 6.44
C ILE A 91 1.39 -15.69 7.77
N ARG A 92 2.58 -16.15 8.18
CA ARG A 92 2.70 -16.84 9.48
C ARG A 92 2.30 -15.94 10.65
N SER A 93 2.52 -14.63 10.55
CA SER A 93 2.14 -13.67 11.59
C SER A 93 0.63 -13.45 11.64
N ILE A 94 -0.01 -13.29 10.48
CA ILE A 94 -1.47 -13.17 10.32
C ILE A 94 -2.17 -14.37 10.98
N LEU A 95 -1.72 -15.58 10.67
CA LEU A 95 -2.31 -16.83 11.14
C LEU A 95 -2.16 -17.07 12.65
N ARG A 96 -1.49 -16.17 13.40
CA ARG A 96 -1.43 -16.26 14.87
C ARG A 96 -2.71 -15.73 15.52
N SER A 97 -3.35 -14.74 14.91
CA SER A 97 -4.51 -14.04 15.48
C SER A 97 -5.75 -14.11 14.59
N GLN A 98 -5.57 -14.34 13.29
CA GLN A 98 -6.65 -14.42 12.31
C GLN A 98 -6.66 -15.78 11.60
N GLN A 99 -7.80 -16.11 11.02
CA GLN A 99 -8.03 -17.30 10.19
C GLN A 99 -8.84 -16.85 8.96
N PRO A 100 -8.23 -16.09 8.03
CA PRO A 100 -8.94 -15.60 6.86
C PRO A 100 -9.34 -16.74 5.94
N ASP A 101 -10.44 -16.56 5.21
CA ASP A 101 -10.87 -17.46 4.15
C ASP A 101 -9.96 -17.36 2.92
N LEU A 102 -9.43 -16.16 2.65
CA LEU A 102 -8.56 -15.87 1.52
C LEU A 102 -7.39 -14.95 1.90
N ILE A 103 -6.20 -15.31 1.43
CA ILE A 103 -5.06 -14.41 1.33
C ILE A 103 -4.78 -14.17 -0.15
N LEU A 104 -4.84 -12.92 -0.57
CA LEU A 104 -4.58 -12.48 -1.94
C LEU A 104 -3.27 -11.69 -1.96
N VAL A 105 -2.25 -12.26 -2.60
CA VAL A 105 -0.89 -11.71 -2.61
C VAL A 105 -0.63 -10.99 -3.93
N ASP A 106 -0.14 -9.76 -3.85
CA ASP A 106 0.42 -9.05 -4.99
C ASP A 106 1.58 -9.85 -5.61
N ALA A 107 1.43 -10.21 -6.87
CA ALA A 107 2.38 -11.05 -7.59
C ALA A 107 3.70 -10.31 -7.88
N PHE A 108 3.76 -8.98 -7.74
CA PHE A 108 5.00 -8.24 -7.89
C PHE A 108 6.06 -8.68 -6.86
N SER A 109 5.64 -9.12 -5.66
CA SER A 109 6.52 -9.71 -4.64
C SER A 109 7.28 -10.97 -5.07
N LEU A 110 6.89 -11.61 -6.17
CA LEU A 110 7.63 -12.73 -6.76
C LEU A 110 8.86 -12.24 -7.56
N SER A 111 8.85 -11.01 -8.07
CA SER A 111 10.00 -10.41 -8.79
C SER A 111 10.98 -9.74 -7.85
N MET A 112 10.49 -9.16 -6.74
CA MET A 112 11.28 -8.24 -5.92
C MET A 112 12.48 -8.91 -5.26
N SER A 113 13.67 -8.33 -5.39
CA SER A 113 14.85 -8.80 -4.66
C SER A 113 14.82 -8.42 -3.17
N ASN A 114 15.72 -9.04 -2.38
CA ASN A 114 15.93 -8.58 -1.01
C ASN A 114 16.77 -7.32 -1.06
N TRP A 115 16.16 -6.20 -0.72
CA TRP A 115 16.94 -5.04 -0.38
C TRP A 115 17.25 -5.05 1.12
N LEU A 116 18.48 -5.48 1.45
CA LEU A 116 18.96 -5.54 2.84
C LEU A 116 19.25 -4.14 3.43
N ASP A 117 19.31 -3.10 2.61
CA ASP A 117 19.63 -1.73 3.06
C ASP A 117 18.39 -0.87 3.36
N GLY A 118 17.18 -1.42 3.21
CA GLY A 118 15.93 -0.67 3.37
C GLY A 118 15.34 -0.65 4.77
N PRO A 119 15.02 0.53 5.36
CA PRO A 119 14.33 0.60 6.66
C PRO A 119 12.88 0.11 6.62
N TYR A 120 12.31 -0.18 5.44
CA TYR A 120 10.90 -0.51 5.27
C TYR A 120 10.47 -1.81 5.94
N ILE A 121 11.36 -2.81 6.05
CA ILE A 121 11.06 -4.05 6.78
C ILE A 121 10.66 -3.78 8.24
N TYR A 122 11.18 -2.71 8.84
CA TYR A 122 10.87 -2.37 10.21
C TYR A 122 9.41 -1.94 10.40
N ARG A 123 8.68 -1.60 9.34
CA ARG A 123 7.22 -1.40 9.39
C ARG A 123 6.49 -2.67 9.84
N PHE A 124 6.99 -3.84 9.44
CA PHE A 124 6.52 -5.14 9.89
C PHE A 124 7.18 -5.55 11.22
N LEU A 125 8.51 -5.48 11.34
CA LEU A 125 9.23 -6.02 12.52
C LEU A 125 8.91 -5.25 13.81
N ASN A 126 8.72 -3.93 13.72
CA ASN A 126 8.41 -3.10 14.89
C ASN A 126 6.95 -3.20 15.35
N ALA A 127 6.06 -3.78 14.54
CA ALA A 127 4.63 -3.79 14.83
C ALA A 127 4.25 -4.77 15.95
N SER A 128 5.13 -5.71 16.29
CA SER A 128 4.95 -6.58 17.44
C SER A 128 6.28 -6.85 18.14
N PHE A 129 6.32 -6.69 19.46
CA PHE A 129 7.50 -7.00 20.26
C PHE A 129 7.69 -8.54 20.33
N ALA A 130 8.49 -9.07 19.41
CA ALA A 130 9.07 -10.42 19.42
C ALA A 130 8.14 -11.67 19.30
N PRO A 131 7.22 -11.74 18.32
CA PRO A 131 6.82 -13.01 17.70
C PRO A 131 8.02 -13.81 17.18
N PRO A 132 8.04 -15.14 17.30
CA PRO A 132 9.05 -15.99 16.63
C PRO A 132 9.16 -15.75 15.11
N ASN A 133 8.06 -15.33 14.46
CA ASN A 133 8.04 -15.05 13.02
C ASN A 133 8.79 -13.78 12.66
N ILE A 134 8.74 -12.76 13.52
CA ILE A 134 9.46 -11.49 13.36
C ILE A 134 10.96 -11.70 13.56
N ILE A 135 11.34 -12.55 14.53
CA ILE A 135 12.74 -12.93 14.72
C ILE A 135 13.25 -13.72 13.50
N SER A 136 12.48 -14.69 12.99
CA SER A 136 12.91 -15.45 11.82
C SER A 136 13.01 -14.61 10.54
N ALA A 137 12.13 -13.61 10.36
CA ALA A 137 12.22 -12.67 9.25
C ALA A 137 13.49 -11.81 9.37
N ALA A 138 13.75 -11.30 10.58
CA ALA A 138 14.96 -10.54 10.87
C ALA A 138 16.24 -11.37 10.67
N ASP A 139 16.27 -12.66 11.05
CA ASP A 139 17.43 -13.54 10.84
C ASP A 139 17.75 -13.76 9.35
N ILE A 140 16.71 -13.82 8.50
CA ILE A 140 16.88 -13.98 7.05
C ILE A 140 17.41 -12.71 6.40
N LEU A 141 17.09 -11.56 6.97
CA LEU A 141 17.44 -10.26 6.39
C LEU A 141 18.78 -9.75 6.92
N PHE A 142 19.02 -9.85 8.22
CA PHE A 142 20.25 -9.42 8.86
C PHE A 142 21.33 -10.51 8.84
N LYS A 143 21.55 -11.14 7.67
CA LYS A 143 22.32 -12.40 7.43
C LYS A 143 23.72 -12.52 8.06
N ASN A 144 24.23 -11.50 8.75
CA ASN A 144 25.52 -11.51 9.44
C ASN A 144 25.34 -11.38 10.96
N ASP A 145 26.13 -12.16 11.72
CA ASP A 145 26.19 -12.13 13.21
C ASP A 145 26.45 -10.73 13.81
N TYR A 146 26.88 -9.77 12.99
CA TYR A 146 27.14 -8.40 13.41
C TYR A 146 25.85 -7.57 13.49
N ASP A 147 24.82 -7.82 12.69
CA ASP A 147 23.68 -6.91 12.55
C ASP A 147 22.63 -6.99 13.70
N TRP A 148 22.99 -7.59 14.84
CA TRP A 148 22.11 -7.77 15.99
C TRP A 148 21.54 -6.44 16.54
N TRP A 149 22.20 -5.30 16.30
CA TRP A 149 21.70 -3.99 16.69
C TRP A 149 20.40 -3.60 15.97
N ASN A 150 20.12 -4.16 14.79
CA ASN A 150 18.92 -3.90 14.01
C ASN A 150 17.62 -4.41 14.66
N TYR A 151 17.75 -5.36 15.59
CA TYR A 151 16.64 -5.88 16.40
C TYR A 151 16.16 -4.88 17.46
N PHE A 152 17.00 -3.92 17.83
CA PHE A 152 16.76 -3.03 18.96
C PHE A 152 16.57 -1.60 18.44
N PRO A 153 15.32 -1.10 18.34
CA PRO A 153 15.04 0.28 17.94
C PRO A 153 15.89 1.33 18.67
N LEU A 154 16.14 1.13 19.96
CA LEU A 154 17.02 2.01 20.75
C LEU A 154 18.43 2.11 20.16
N ILE A 155 19.00 1.01 19.68
CA ILE A 155 20.38 0.95 19.17
C ILE A 155 20.41 1.36 17.70
N ARG A 156 19.46 0.87 16.90
CA ARG A 156 19.32 1.21 15.48
C ARG A 156 19.08 2.70 15.26
N ASN A 157 18.18 3.31 16.03
CA ASN A 157 17.80 4.72 15.90
C ASN A 157 18.66 5.63 16.79
N ASN A 158 19.96 5.35 16.93
CA ASN A 158 20.85 6.06 17.85
C ASN A 158 21.03 7.56 17.52
N GLN A 159 20.71 7.97 16.29
CA GLN A 159 20.66 9.37 15.88
C GLN A 159 19.70 10.20 16.75
N ASP A 160 18.66 9.57 17.30
CA ASP A 160 17.66 10.21 18.15
C ASP A 160 18.13 10.38 19.60
N TRP A 161 19.26 9.75 20.00
CA TRP A 161 19.81 9.87 21.36
C TRP A 161 20.16 11.31 21.74
N LYS A 162 20.45 12.15 20.74
CA LYS A 162 20.76 13.58 20.95
C LYS A 162 19.51 14.44 21.16
N ASN A 163 18.32 13.90 20.87
CA ASN A 163 17.05 14.60 20.89
C ASN A 163 16.09 13.99 21.94
N LEU A 164 16.59 13.75 23.16
CA LEU A 164 15.80 13.15 24.24
C LEU A 164 14.55 13.96 24.59
N ASP A 165 14.60 15.29 24.43
CA ASP A 165 13.43 16.15 24.60
C ASP A 165 12.34 15.79 23.58
N LYS A 166 12.68 15.51 22.31
CA LYS A 166 11.72 15.01 21.30
C LYS A 166 11.24 13.58 21.57
N LEU A 167 11.93 12.82 22.41
CA LEU A 167 11.48 11.49 22.83
C LEU A 167 10.46 11.59 23.98
N MET A 168 10.68 12.55 24.89
CA MET A 168 9.89 12.76 26.11
C MET A 168 8.70 13.71 25.92
N SER A 169 8.82 14.70 25.03
CA SER A 169 7.79 15.70 24.70
C SER A 169 6.86 15.29 23.56
N ASN A 170 7.04 14.08 23.03
CA ASN A 170 6.30 13.57 21.89
C ASN A 170 5.41 12.38 22.27
N PRO A 171 4.34 12.60 23.09
CA PRO A 171 3.33 11.57 23.33
C PRO A 171 2.71 11.06 22.03
N VAL A 172 2.71 11.88 20.97
CA VAL A 172 2.20 11.61 19.64
C VAL A 172 3.10 12.41 18.71
N SER A 173 3.87 11.74 17.86
CA SER A 173 4.57 12.42 16.75
C SER A 173 3.53 13.22 15.97
N ASN A 174 3.53 14.53 16.16
CA ASN A 174 2.77 15.50 15.36
C ASN A 174 3.30 15.61 13.92
N THR A 175 4.22 14.74 13.49
CA THR A 175 4.37 14.45 12.06
C THR A 175 3.20 13.55 11.71
N PRO A 176 2.17 14.06 11.00
CA PRO A 176 1.15 13.18 10.45
C PRO A 176 1.88 12.11 9.64
N PRO A 177 1.36 10.88 9.60
CA PRO A 177 1.81 9.96 8.56
C PRO A 177 1.73 10.66 7.21
N GLU A 178 2.65 10.31 6.31
CA GLU A 178 2.73 10.88 4.97
C GLU A 178 1.41 10.72 4.17
N TYR A 179 0.51 9.84 4.65
CA TYR A 179 -0.81 9.58 4.12
C TYR A 179 -1.86 9.58 5.25
N PRO A 180 -3.07 10.13 5.05
CA PRO A 180 -4.17 10.00 6.01
C PRO A 180 -4.44 8.52 6.33
N GLU A 181 -4.59 8.21 7.62
CA GLU A 181 -4.60 6.83 8.12
C GLU A 181 -5.92 6.11 7.79
N ASN A 182 -5.88 5.16 6.85
CA ASN A 182 -6.92 4.15 6.72
C ASN A 182 -6.67 2.99 7.70
N PRO A 183 -7.59 2.67 8.63
CA PRO A 183 -7.39 1.59 9.60
C PRO A 183 -7.30 0.20 8.96
N GLN A 184 -7.88 0.01 7.77
CA GLN A 184 -7.80 -1.21 6.96
C GLN A 184 -6.57 -1.25 6.05
N GLY A 185 -5.79 -0.16 5.98
CA GLY A 185 -4.42 -0.16 5.44
C GLY A 185 -4.23 0.26 3.98
N HIS A 186 -5.31 0.63 3.28
CA HIS A 186 -5.24 1.27 1.97
C HIS A 186 -4.56 2.65 2.05
N ALA A 187 -3.75 2.99 1.06
CA ALA A 187 -3.14 4.31 0.94
C ALA A 187 -3.34 4.82 -0.49
N PRO A 188 -4.30 5.72 -0.76
CA PRO A 188 -4.55 6.20 -2.11
C PRO A 188 -3.42 7.10 -2.62
N LEU A 189 -3.16 7.03 -3.93
CA LEU A 189 -2.24 7.91 -4.63
C LEU A 189 -3.02 8.80 -5.60
N THR A 190 -3.15 10.08 -5.27
CA THR A 190 -4.10 10.96 -5.96
C THR A 190 -3.47 11.71 -7.13
N THR A 191 -2.15 11.80 -7.23
CA THR A 191 -1.50 12.46 -8.36
C THR A 191 -1.63 11.59 -9.60
N ILE A 192 -1.83 12.22 -10.76
CA ILE A 192 -1.96 11.53 -12.03
C ILE A 192 -0.68 11.74 -12.84
N ILE A 193 -0.18 10.66 -13.46
CA ILE A 193 0.98 10.70 -14.35
C ILE A 193 0.70 11.61 -15.56
N THR A 194 1.74 12.27 -16.08
CA THR A 194 1.61 13.08 -17.31
C THR A 194 1.51 12.18 -18.56
N ASP A 195 0.93 12.68 -19.65
CA ASP A 195 0.88 11.94 -20.93
C ASP A 195 2.29 11.55 -21.42
N ALA A 196 3.27 12.45 -21.25
CA ALA A 196 4.65 12.22 -21.64
C ALA A 196 5.28 11.07 -20.84
N ASP A 197 5.09 11.06 -19.52
CA ASP A 197 5.64 10.01 -18.66
C ASP A 197 4.90 8.69 -18.83
N TYR A 198 3.59 8.73 -19.09
CA TYR A 198 2.80 7.54 -19.40
C TYR A 198 3.23 6.90 -20.71
N ALA A 199 3.55 7.68 -21.74
CA ALA A 199 3.99 7.17 -23.04
C ALA A 199 5.40 6.52 -22.99
N ALA A 200 6.24 6.92 -22.03
CA ALA A 200 7.58 6.37 -21.87
C ALA A 200 7.54 4.95 -21.28
N ILE A 201 8.31 4.03 -21.88
CA ILE A 201 8.46 2.65 -21.40
C ILE A 201 9.93 2.39 -21.10
N PRO A 202 10.42 2.66 -19.88
CA PRO A 202 11.63 2.00 -19.41
C PRO A 202 11.25 0.56 -19.05
N MET A 203 12.02 -0.40 -19.55
CA MET A 203 11.91 -1.79 -19.16
C MET A 203 13.25 -2.19 -18.54
N GLU A 204 13.23 -2.61 -17.29
CA GLU A 204 14.41 -3.19 -16.65
C GLU A 204 14.62 -4.65 -17.09
N ASP A 205 15.88 -5.06 -17.12
CA ASP A 205 16.26 -6.43 -17.37
C ASP A 205 15.96 -7.29 -16.14
N PHE A 206 15.23 -8.39 -16.34
CA PHE A 206 14.99 -9.36 -15.27
C PHE A 206 16.23 -10.21 -15.01
N LEU A 207 16.67 -10.26 -13.76
CA LEU A 207 17.73 -11.14 -13.30
C LEU A 207 17.24 -12.58 -13.11
N PRO A 208 18.12 -13.59 -13.19
CA PRO A 208 17.75 -14.96 -12.87
C PRO A 208 17.33 -15.11 -11.41
N LEU A 209 16.17 -15.74 -11.19
CA LEU A 209 15.65 -15.99 -9.85
C LEU A 209 16.57 -16.88 -8.98
N PRO A 210 16.93 -16.45 -7.75
CA PRO A 210 17.63 -17.28 -6.77
C PRO A 210 16.80 -18.49 -6.30
N GLU A 211 17.42 -19.67 -6.16
CA GLU A 211 16.70 -20.91 -5.81
C GLU A 211 15.92 -20.86 -4.50
N HIS A 212 16.40 -20.09 -3.53
CA HIS A 212 15.75 -19.99 -2.23
C HIS A 212 14.39 -19.28 -2.30
N TYR A 213 14.13 -18.43 -3.30
CA TYR A 213 12.83 -17.78 -3.50
C TYR A 213 11.74 -18.81 -3.78
N LEU A 214 12.01 -19.80 -4.64
CA LEU A 214 11.10 -20.93 -4.88
C LEU A 214 10.84 -21.75 -3.63
N THR A 215 11.85 -21.88 -2.77
CA THR A 215 11.68 -22.56 -1.48
C THR A 215 10.70 -21.80 -0.57
N TYR A 216 10.74 -20.47 -0.56
CA TYR A 216 9.80 -19.65 0.22
C TYR A 216 8.41 -19.64 -0.40
N LEU A 217 8.29 -19.58 -1.73
CA LEU A 217 7.00 -19.73 -2.40
C LEU A 217 6.35 -21.08 -2.03
N GLN A 218 7.11 -22.17 -2.05
CA GLN A 218 6.60 -23.47 -1.62
C GLN A 218 6.15 -23.44 -0.15
N LYS A 219 6.92 -22.81 0.75
CA LYS A 219 6.52 -22.66 2.15
C LYS A 219 5.24 -21.85 2.33
N VAL A 220 5.02 -20.81 1.53
CA VAL A 220 3.76 -20.03 1.50
C VAL A 220 2.58 -20.95 1.14
N ILE A 221 2.73 -21.72 0.05
CA ILE A 221 1.72 -22.67 -0.41
C ILE A 221 1.43 -23.74 0.64
N ASP A 222 2.47 -24.34 1.21
CA ASP A 222 2.33 -25.41 2.20
C ASP A 222 1.68 -24.90 3.49
N THR A 223 2.03 -23.67 3.92
CA THR A 223 1.47 -23.07 5.14
C THR A 223 0.00 -22.76 4.98
N THR A 224 -0.41 -22.12 3.89
CA THR A 224 -1.81 -21.78 3.63
C THR A 224 -2.68 -23.04 3.49
N ARG A 225 -2.21 -24.06 2.76
CA ARG A 225 -2.89 -25.37 2.68
C ARG A 225 -3.02 -26.05 4.04
N LYS A 226 -1.94 -26.08 4.83
CA LYS A 226 -1.93 -26.71 6.16
C LYS A 226 -2.96 -26.07 7.10
N GLU A 227 -3.10 -24.75 7.02
CA GLU A 227 -4.04 -23.99 7.85
C GLU A 227 -5.41 -23.82 7.18
N ASN A 228 -5.66 -24.48 6.03
CA ASN A 228 -6.93 -24.43 5.28
C ASN A 228 -7.38 -23.00 4.92
N VAL A 229 -6.44 -22.19 4.44
CA VAL A 229 -6.67 -20.82 3.94
C VAL A 229 -6.49 -20.81 2.43
N GLN A 230 -7.44 -20.22 1.69
CA GLN A 230 -7.27 -20.07 0.24
C GLN A 230 -6.17 -19.06 -0.06
N LEU A 231 -5.41 -19.33 -1.12
CA LEU A 231 -4.31 -18.49 -1.57
C LEU A 231 -4.48 -18.19 -3.05
N ALA A 232 -4.35 -16.93 -3.44
CA ALA A 232 -4.23 -16.52 -4.83
C ALA A 232 -3.19 -15.41 -4.98
N PHE A 233 -2.63 -15.31 -6.18
CA PHE A 233 -1.74 -14.24 -6.57
C PHE A 233 -2.42 -13.34 -7.61
N VAL A 234 -2.20 -12.04 -7.50
CA VAL A 234 -2.73 -11.06 -8.46
C VAL A 234 -1.64 -10.06 -8.82
N ASP A 235 -1.33 -9.91 -10.09
CA ASP A 235 -0.50 -8.82 -10.57
C ASP A 235 -1.38 -7.57 -10.74
N THR A 236 -1.04 -6.51 -10.03
CA THR A 236 -1.76 -5.23 -10.12
C THR A 236 -1.34 -4.44 -11.37
N LEU A 237 -1.84 -3.22 -11.51
CA LEU A 237 -1.55 -2.39 -12.67
C LEU A 237 -0.16 -1.74 -12.55
N TRP A 238 0.75 -2.11 -13.44
CA TRP A 238 2.00 -1.42 -13.70
C TRP A 238 2.40 -1.53 -15.17
N LYS A 239 3.04 -0.48 -15.69
CA LYS A 239 3.47 -0.35 -17.10
C LYS A 239 4.98 -0.45 -17.26
N GLY A 240 5.72 -0.03 -16.25
CA GLY A 240 7.17 -0.12 -16.21
C GLY A 240 7.66 0.09 -14.78
N PHE A 241 8.83 -0.45 -14.50
CA PHE A 241 9.49 -0.28 -13.22
C PHE A 241 10.83 0.41 -13.48
N GLU A 242 11.09 1.49 -12.76
CA GLU A 242 12.36 2.20 -12.83
C GLU A 242 12.74 2.54 -11.39
N ASN A 243 13.52 1.66 -10.77
CA ASN A 243 13.96 1.88 -9.41
C ASN A 243 15.40 1.40 -9.21
N PRO A 244 16.37 2.32 -9.04
CA PRO A 244 17.78 1.94 -8.90
C PRO A 244 18.08 1.18 -7.59
N PHE A 245 17.10 1.03 -6.69
CA PHE A 245 17.25 0.38 -5.40
C PHE A 245 16.78 -1.08 -5.37
N TYR A 246 16.08 -1.56 -6.41
CA TYR A 246 15.59 -2.93 -6.47
C TYR A 246 16.04 -3.62 -7.75
N ASP A 247 16.43 -4.88 -7.63
CA ASP A 247 16.55 -5.76 -8.79
C ASP A 247 15.24 -6.51 -8.97
N LEU A 248 14.82 -6.71 -10.22
CA LEU A 248 13.70 -7.57 -10.56
C LEU A 248 14.18 -8.94 -11.02
N TYR A 249 13.59 -10.01 -10.49
CA TYR A 249 13.84 -11.38 -10.90
C TYR A 249 12.81 -11.89 -11.91
N ASP A 250 13.25 -12.75 -12.83
CA ASP A 250 12.37 -13.48 -13.74
C ASP A 250 11.49 -14.47 -12.95
N ARG A 251 10.18 -14.17 -12.95
CA ARG A 251 9.13 -14.96 -12.27
C ARG A 251 8.70 -16.24 -12.98
N SER A 252 9.32 -16.59 -14.11
CA SER A 252 8.88 -17.73 -14.92
C SER A 252 8.90 -19.06 -14.14
N LYS A 253 9.82 -19.21 -13.20
CA LYS A 253 9.90 -20.39 -12.32
C LYS A 253 8.77 -20.40 -11.29
N GLU A 254 8.45 -19.27 -10.66
CA GLU A 254 7.32 -19.16 -9.75
C GLU A 254 6.00 -19.46 -10.45
N PHE A 255 5.75 -18.90 -11.64
CA PHE A 255 4.51 -19.15 -12.37
C PHE A 255 4.33 -20.63 -12.72
N ARG A 256 5.42 -21.32 -13.08
CA ARG A 256 5.39 -22.79 -13.25
C ARG A 256 5.04 -23.52 -11.96
N LEU A 257 5.55 -23.04 -10.81
CA LEU A 257 5.21 -23.64 -9.52
C LEU A 257 3.75 -23.39 -9.12
N LEU A 258 3.25 -22.15 -9.24
CA LEU A 258 1.86 -21.80 -8.99
C LEU A 258 0.91 -22.66 -9.83
N SER A 259 1.19 -22.78 -11.14
CA SER A 259 0.40 -23.61 -12.05
C SER A 259 0.42 -25.09 -11.65
N LYS A 260 1.62 -25.65 -11.36
CA LYS A 260 1.77 -27.04 -10.91
C LYS A 260 1.00 -27.32 -9.62
N GLU A 261 1.00 -26.36 -8.69
CA GLU A 261 0.34 -26.46 -7.40
C GLU A 261 -1.14 -26.01 -7.45
N ALA A 262 -1.66 -25.70 -8.64
CA ALA A 262 -3.04 -25.22 -8.86
C ALA A 262 -3.41 -24.00 -8.00
N ILE A 263 -2.45 -23.09 -7.79
CA ILE A 263 -2.68 -21.81 -7.12
C ILE A 263 -3.16 -20.80 -8.16
N PRO A 264 -4.34 -20.17 -7.97
CA PRO A 264 -4.84 -19.15 -8.89
C PRO A 264 -3.87 -17.98 -9.02
N TYR A 265 -3.69 -17.52 -10.26
CA TYR A 265 -2.97 -16.31 -10.60
C TYR A 265 -3.83 -15.48 -11.55
N TYR A 266 -3.93 -14.19 -11.28
CA TYR A 266 -4.62 -13.22 -12.12
C TYR A 266 -3.73 -12.02 -12.41
N ASP A 267 -4.05 -11.28 -13.45
CA ASP A 267 -3.27 -10.13 -13.90
C ASP A 267 -4.22 -9.08 -14.45
N PHE A 268 -4.23 -7.89 -13.86
CA PHE A 268 -5.11 -6.78 -14.27
C PHE A 268 -4.82 -6.24 -15.67
N ARG A 269 -3.71 -6.65 -16.29
CA ARG A 269 -3.33 -6.23 -17.65
C ARG A 269 -3.73 -7.28 -18.70
N THR A 270 -4.19 -8.46 -18.29
CA THR A 270 -4.54 -9.54 -19.21
C THR A 270 -5.89 -10.17 -18.87
N TYR A 271 -6.51 -10.85 -19.85
CA TYR A 271 -7.78 -11.52 -19.61
C TYR A 271 -7.67 -12.54 -18.45
N PRO A 272 -8.64 -12.61 -17.51
CA PRO A 272 -9.96 -11.98 -17.53
C PRO A 272 -10.05 -10.60 -16.87
N LEU A 273 -9.01 -10.13 -16.19
CA LEU A 273 -9.02 -8.88 -15.43
C LEU A 273 -8.51 -7.66 -16.22
N ALA A 274 -8.21 -7.81 -17.51
CA ALA A 274 -7.84 -6.72 -18.39
C ALA A 274 -8.88 -5.60 -18.38
N TYR A 275 -8.40 -4.37 -18.32
CA TYR A 275 -9.17 -3.13 -18.47
C TYR A 275 -8.45 -2.25 -19.51
N ASP A 276 -9.16 -1.28 -20.08
CA ASP A 276 -8.56 -0.32 -21.02
C ASP A 276 -7.82 0.77 -20.24
N TRP A 277 -6.63 0.43 -19.76
CA TRP A 277 -5.85 1.30 -18.89
C TRP A 277 -5.28 2.50 -19.64
N SER A 278 -5.38 3.66 -19.02
CA SER A 278 -4.92 4.95 -19.53
C SER A 278 -4.15 5.72 -18.45
N GLN A 279 -3.60 6.87 -18.81
CA GLN A 279 -2.87 7.76 -17.92
C GLN A 279 -3.67 8.15 -16.65
N VAL A 280 -4.99 8.29 -16.73
CA VAL A 280 -5.80 8.70 -15.55
C VAL A 280 -5.73 7.65 -14.45
N HIS A 281 -5.48 6.39 -14.80
CA HIS A 281 -5.43 5.25 -13.90
C HIS A 281 -4.07 5.05 -13.21
N MET A 282 -3.09 5.89 -13.53
CA MET A 282 -1.70 5.72 -13.12
C MET A 282 -1.21 6.94 -12.33
N TYR A 283 -0.54 6.68 -11.20
CA TYR A 283 0.15 7.72 -10.43
C TYR A 283 1.54 7.97 -10.98
N ASP A 284 2.28 6.89 -11.18
CA ASP A 284 3.55 6.83 -11.89
C ASP A 284 3.52 5.62 -12.84
N ARG A 285 4.66 5.11 -13.29
CA ARG A 285 4.67 3.97 -14.23
C ARG A 285 4.40 2.62 -13.56
N ASP A 286 4.47 2.57 -12.24
CA ASP A 286 4.49 1.37 -11.42
C ASP A 286 3.29 1.26 -10.47
N HIS A 287 2.65 2.38 -10.13
CA HIS A 287 1.55 2.45 -9.19
C HIS A 287 0.29 3.01 -9.83
N PRO A 288 -0.89 2.43 -9.54
CA PRO A 288 -2.14 3.03 -9.95
C PRO A 288 -2.38 4.34 -9.21
N SER A 289 -3.08 5.26 -9.87
CA SER A 289 -3.73 6.38 -9.20
C SER A 289 -4.94 5.89 -8.41
N GLU A 290 -5.58 6.77 -7.65
CA GLU A 290 -6.84 6.46 -6.96
C GLU A 290 -7.94 6.01 -7.95
N PHE A 291 -7.99 6.58 -9.16
CA PHE A 291 -8.90 6.14 -10.23
C PHE A 291 -8.63 4.69 -10.63
N GLY A 292 -7.36 4.32 -10.82
CA GLY A 292 -6.97 2.94 -11.14
C GLY A 292 -7.24 1.99 -9.98
N SER A 293 -6.92 2.42 -8.76
CA SER A 293 -7.12 1.68 -7.51
C SER A 293 -8.60 1.34 -7.28
N LEU A 294 -9.50 2.28 -7.55
CA LEU A 294 -10.94 2.05 -7.46
C LEU A 294 -11.40 0.93 -8.39
N ILE A 295 -10.98 0.96 -9.66
CA ILE A 295 -11.33 -0.08 -10.64
C ILE A 295 -10.75 -1.43 -10.22
N ILE A 296 -9.47 -1.47 -9.81
CA ILE A 296 -8.84 -2.68 -9.29
C ILE A 296 -9.63 -3.23 -8.09
N SER A 297 -10.04 -2.38 -7.17
CA SER A 297 -10.79 -2.76 -5.97
C SER A 297 -12.16 -3.35 -6.31
N VAL A 298 -12.95 -2.65 -7.13
CA VAL A 298 -14.28 -3.14 -7.56
C VAL A 298 -14.19 -4.49 -8.27
N ARG A 299 -13.23 -4.65 -9.18
CA ARG A 299 -13.03 -5.92 -9.89
C ARG A 299 -12.45 -7.02 -9.01
N THR A 300 -11.66 -6.65 -8.00
CA THR A 300 -11.20 -7.59 -6.96
C THR A 300 -12.37 -8.08 -6.12
N ALA A 301 -13.37 -7.24 -5.83
CA ALA A 301 -14.60 -7.68 -5.17
C ALA A 301 -15.35 -8.74 -6.00
N GLU A 302 -15.50 -8.54 -7.31
CA GLU A 302 -16.09 -9.55 -8.21
C GLU A 302 -15.28 -10.87 -8.23
N LEU A 303 -13.96 -10.76 -8.24
CA LEU A 303 -13.05 -11.91 -8.16
C LEU A 303 -13.22 -12.68 -6.85
N ILE A 304 -13.21 -11.99 -5.71
CA ILE A 304 -13.38 -12.59 -4.37
C ILE A 304 -14.76 -13.24 -4.27
N SER A 305 -15.82 -12.56 -4.74
CA SER A 305 -17.17 -13.13 -4.80
C SER A 305 -17.18 -14.47 -5.54
N THR A 306 -16.50 -14.56 -6.69
CA THR A 306 -16.40 -15.80 -7.47
C THR A 306 -15.63 -16.89 -6.72
N MET A 307 -14.50 -16.53 -6.08
CA MET A 307 -13.65 -17.48 -5.37
C MET A 307 -14.29 -18.03 -4.09
N LEU A 308 -15.02 -17.18 -3.35
CA LEU A 308 -15.60 -17.52 -2.06
C LEU A 308 -17.11 -17.82 -2.13
N GLY A 309 -17.74 -17.65 -3.29
CA GLY A 309 -19.18 -17.88 -3.48
C GLY A 309 -20.05 -16.86 -2.74
N LEU A 310 -19.58 -15.61 -2.62
CA LEU A 310 -20.26 -14.56 -1.86
C LEU A 310 -21.22 -13.75 -2.75
N PRO A 311 -22.35 -13.28 -2.21
CA PRO A 311 -23.23 -12.39 -2.95
C PRO A 311 -22.58 -11.00 -3.10
N ILE A 312 -22.78 -10.40 -4.27
CA ILE A 312 -22.42 -9.00 -4.54
C ILE A 312 -23.63 -8.12 -4.30
N ASP A 313 -23.48 -7.03 -3.55
CA ASP A 313 -24.46 -5.95 -3.55
C ASP A 313 -24.40 -5.20 -4.89
N GLN A 314 -25.35 -5.50 -5.77
CA GLN A 314 -25.42 -4.94 -7.12
C GLN A 314 -25.66 -3.42 -7.13
N GLN A 315 -26.31 -2.88 -6.08
CA GLN A 315 -26.53 -1.44 -5.99
C GLN A 315 -25.22 -0.73 -5.62
N LYS A 316 -24.46 -1.26 -4.67
CA LYS A 316 -23.14 -0.72 -4.30
C LYS A 316 -22.13 -0.88 -5.43
N LEU A 317 -22.12 -2.04 -6.09
CA LEU A 317 -21.29 -2.26 -7.28
C LEU A 317 -21.54 -1.19 -8.35
N ALA A 318 -22.80 -0.98 -8.73
CA ALA A 318 -23.17 0.03 -9.72
C ALA A 318 -22.86 1.47 -9.23
N TRP A 319 -23.00 1.72 -7.92
CA TRP A 319 -22.70 3.00 -7.31
C TRP A 319 -21.22 3.37 -7.46
N TYR A 320 -20.29 2.44 -7.21
CA TYR A 320 -18.86 2.67 -7.40
C TYR A 320 -18.43 2.72 -8.87
N GLN A 321 -19.08 1.95 -9.75
CA GLN A 321 -18.81 1.97 -11.20
C GLN A 321 -19.11 3.33 -11.86
N ASN A 322 -19.97 4.16 -11.26
CA ASN A 322 -20.20 5.52 -11.74
C ASN A 322 -18.96 6.42 -11.67
N PHE A 323 -18.01 6.11 -10.80
CA PHE A 323 -16.75 6.84 -10.64
C PHE A 323 -15.65 6.38 -11.61
N TYR A 324 -15.98 5.59 -12.63
CA TYR A 324 -15.00 5.17 -13.63
C TYR A 324 -14.77 6.30 -14.64
N PHE A 325 -13.51 6.56 -14.95
CA PHE A 325 -13.10 7.56 -15.92
C PHE A 325 -12.12 6.94 -16.91
N ASP A 326 -12.37 7.12 -18.19
CA ASP A 326 -11.57 6.47 -19.24
C ASP A 326 -10.28 7.25 -19.50
N GLU A 327 -10.33 8.57 -19.53
CA GLU A 327 -9.20 9.45 -19.87
C GLU A 327 -9.35 10.84 -19.23
N PHE A 328 -8.31 11.67 -19.39
CA PHE A 328 -8.38 13.12 -19.16
C PHE A 328 -7.69 13.88 -20.31
N SER A 329 -8.06 15.15 -20.47
CA SER A 329 -7.39 16.08 -21.39
C SER A 329 -7.09 17.40 -20.71
N LEU A 330 -5.88 17.92 -20.92
CA LEU A 330 -5.47 19.25 -20.45
C LEU A 330 -5.13 20.12 -21.67
N VAL A 331 -5.92 21.16 -21.91
CA VAL A 331 -5.76 22.06 -23.06
C VAL A 331 -5.49 23.47 -22.56
N GLN A 332 -4.42 24.09 -23.05
CA GLN A 332 -4.07 25.48 -22.79
C GLN A 332 -4.30 26.31 -24.06
N ASP A 333 -5.14 27.33 -23.97
CA ASP A 333 -5.40 28.31 -25.03
C ASP A 333 -5.20 29.73 -24.49
N ALA A 334 -4.14 30.39 -24.96
CA ALA A 334 -3.74 31.76 -24.57
C ALA A 334 -3.81 32.04 -23.04
N ASP A 335 -4.93 32.58 -22.58
CA ASP A 335 -5.20 33.03 -21.22
C ASP A 335 -6.04 32.03 -20.39
N GLN A 336 -6.40 30.87 -20.94
CA GLN A 336 -7.21 29.85 -20.28
C GLN A 336 -6.60 28.46 -20.33
N ILE A 337 -6.86 27.68 -19.29
CA ILE A 337 -6.55 26.26 -19.20
C ILE A 337 -7.84 25.51 -18.91
N THR A 338 -8.12 24.50 -19.71
CA THR A 338 -9.26 23.60 -19.50
C THR A 338 -8.76 22.20 -19.21
N LEU A 339 -9.13 21.66 -18.05
CA LEU A 339 -8.98 20.25 -17.70
C LEU A 339 -10.34 19.58 -17.82
N SER A 340 -10.41 18.49 -18.58
CA SER A 340 -11.61 17.67 -18.75
C SER A 340 -11.33 16.22 -18.39
N LEU A 341 -12.24 15.60 -17.66
CA LEU A 341 -12.28 14.16 -17.41
C LEU A 341 -13.33 13.52 -18.32
N VAL A 342 -13.12 12.27 -18.70
CA VAL A 342 -14.06 11.49 -19.52
C VAL A 342 -14.68 10.39 -18.64
N PRO A 343 -15.88 10.60 -18.07
CA PRO A 343 -16.56 9.55 -17.32
C PRO A 343 -16.95 8.38 -18.24
N ALA A 344 -16.70 7.15 -17.80
CA ALA A 344 -17.15 5.94 -18.51
C ALA A 344 -18.68 5.86 -18.61
N ASN A 345 -19.38 6.44 -17.64
CA ASN A 345 -20.83 6.66 -17.66
C ASN A 345 -21.15 8.17 -17.61
N PRO A 346 -21.38 8.83 -18.77
CA PRO A 346 -21.71 10.26 -18.80
C PRO A 346 -23.04 10.63 -18.12
N ALA A 347 -23.90 9.66 -17.81
CA ALA A 347 -25.15 9.88 -17.09
C ALA A 347 -25.02 9.70 -15.57
N ALA A 348 -23.81 9.41 -15.06
CA ALA A 348 -23.56 9.29 -13.63
C ALA A 348 -23.80 10.64 -12.91
N PRO A 349 -24.51 10.65 -11.77
CA PRO A 349 -24.84 11.88 -11.05
C PRO A 349 -23.67 12.35 -10.18
N LEU A 350 -22.54 12.71 -10.79
CA LEU A 350 -21.32 13.11 -10.09
C LEU A 350 -21.27 14.62 -9.85
N TYR A 351 -20.66 15.01 -8.73
CA TYR A 351 -20.36 16.38 -8.38
C TYR A 351 -18.85 16.55 -8.20
N TYR A 352 -18.32 17.62 -8.77
CA TYR A 352 -16.90 17.91 -8.84
C TYR A 352 -16.57 19.16 -8.05
N ARG A 353 -15.55 19.07 -7.20
CA ARG A 353 -14.92 20.18 -6.50
C ARG A 353 -13.52 20.38 -7.07
N TRP A 354 -13.34 21.42 -7.88
CA TRP A 354 -12.07 21.77 -8.51
C TRP A 354 -11.32 22.83 -7.73
N GLN A 355 -9.99 22.70 -7.65
CA GLN A 355 -9.11 23.68 -6.99
C GLN A 355 -7.76 23.77 -7.71
N LEU A 356 -7.22 24.99 -7.86
CA LEU A 356 -5.84 25.19 -8.26
C LEU A 356 -4.94 25.19 -7.02
N LEU A 357 -3.89 24.39 -7.03
CA LEU A 357 -2.90 24.26 -5.95
C LEU A 357 -1.51 24.67 -6.45
N ALA A 358 -0.68 25.16 -5.53
CA ALA A 358 0.76 25.25 -5.78
C ALA A 358 1.38 23.85 -5.90
N TRP A 359 2.58 23.75 -6.46
CA TRP A 359 3.26 22.46 -6.61
C TRP A 359 3.68 21.84 -5.27
N ASP A 360 4.19 22.66 -4.35
CA ASP A 360 4.81 22.30 -3.08
C ASP A 360 3.91 22.55 -1.86
N GLU A 361 2.88 23.38 -1.98
CA GLU A 361 1.88 23.58 -0.94
C GLU A 361 0.59 22.79 -1.22
N ALA A 362 0.07 22.11 -0.18
CA ALA A 362 -1.30 21.58 -0.21
C ALA A 362 -2.36 22.70 -0.12
N SER A 363 -1.94 23.95 0.09
CA SER A 363 -2.82 25.10 0.21
C SER A 363 -3.40 25.50 -1.15
N PRO A 364 -4.72 25.70 -1.26
CA PRO A 364 -5.33 26.16 -2.49
C PRO A 364 -4.93 27.60 -2.82
N LEU A 365 -4.61 27.85 -4.09
CA LEU A 365 -4.34 29.18 -4.66
C LEU A 365 -5.61 29.87 -5.16
N SER A 366 -6.69 29.11 -5.33
CA SER A 366 -8.00 29.60 -5.76
C SER A 366 -9.11 29.18 -4.81
N GLU A 367 -10.25 29.86 -4.85
CA GLU A 367 -11.48 29.31 -4.27
C GLU A 367 -11.87 28.00 -4.98
N ALA A 368 -12.58 27.13 -4.26
CA ALA A 368 -13.09 25.89 -4.83
C ALA A 368 -14.24 26.17 -5.81
N ILE A 369 -14.19 25.53 -6.97
CA ILE A 369 -15.26 25.58 -7.98
C ILE A 369 -16.08 24.30 -7.87
N PHE A 370 -17.37 24.43 -7.58
CA PHE A 370 -18.31 23.32 -7.47
C PHE A 370 -19.18 23.25 -8.73
N THR A 371 -19.26 22.09 -9.36
CA THR A 371 -20.00 21.87 -10.61
C THR A 371 -20.47 20.42 -10.72
N ASP A 372 -21.43 20.16 -11.59
CA ASP A 372 -21.83 18.83 -12.07
C ASP A 372 -21.16 18.47 -13.41
N GLU A 373 -20.36 19.39 -13.96
CA GLU A 373 -19.63 19.19 -15.21
C GLU A 373 -18.27 18.51 -14.97
N PRO A 374 -17.86 17.53 -15.80
CA PRO A 374 -16.59 16.82 -15.67
C PRO A 374 -15.40 17.62 -16.20
N PHE A 375 -15.48 18.95 -16.21
CA PHE A 375 -14.40 19.83 -16.64
C PHE A 375 -14.36 21.13 -15.85
N VAL A 376 -13.21 21.79 -15.88
CA VAL A 376 -13.01 23.14 -15.32
C VAL A 376 -12.17 23.97 -16.27
N THR A 377 -12.54 25.24 -16.45
CA THR A 377 -11.75 26.24 -17.14
C THR A 377 -11.27 27.28 -16.15
N LEU A 378 -9.95 27.51 -16.11
CA LEU A 378 -9.27 28.42 -15.19
C LEU A 378 -8.48 29.46 -16.00
N GLU A 379 -8.29 30.65 -15.43
CA GLU A 379 -7.31 31.61 -15.97
C GLU A 379 -5.90 31.03 -15.85
N THR A 380 -5.09 31.20 -16.90
CA THR A 380 -3.69 30.75 -16.92
C THR A 380 -2.89 31.47 -15.84
N PRO A 381 -2.31 30.75 -14.85
CA PRO A 381 -1.49 31.38 -13.81
C PRO A 381 -0.15 31.85 -14.39
N ALA A 382 0.58 32.64 -13.61
CA ALA A 382 1.93 33.06 -13.99
C ALA A 382 2.85 31.83 -14.21
N PRO A 383 3.93 31.95 -15.01
CA PRO A 383 4.87 30.86 -15.25
C PRO A 383 5.32 30.17 -13.96
N GLY A 384 5.29 28.84 -13.95
CA GLY A 384 5.51 28.03 -12.75
C GLY A 384 4.92 26.62 -12.84
N SER A 385 5.04 25.89 -11.73
CA SER A 385 4.49 24.54 -11.57
C SER A 385 3.30 24.56 -10.61
N TYR A 386 2.20 23.94 -11.02
CA TYR A 386 0.94 23.93 -10.30
C TYR A 386 0.30 22.54 -10.38
N ARG A 387 -0.80 22.37 -9.66
CA ARG A 387 -1.68 21.20 -9.80
C ARG A 387 -3.13 21.65 -9.86
N ILE A 388 -3.91 21.04 -10.76
CA ILE A 388 -5.36 21.13 -10.70
C ILE A 388 -5.83 19.91 -9.91
N ALA A 389 -6.46 20.15 -8.76
CA ALA A 389 -7.05 19.11 -7.92
C ALA A 389 -8.55 19.00 -8.19
N VAL A 390 -9.05 17.77 -8.16
CA VAL A 390 -10.47 17.44 -8.20
C VAL A 390 -10.80 16.50 -7.04
N ALA A 391 -11.93 16.76 -6.40
CA ALA A 391 -12.60 15.82 -5.53
C ALA A 391 -13.98 15.54 -6.11
N ILE A 392 -14.30 14.27 -6.30
CA ILE A 392 -15.49 13.80 -7.00
C ILE A 392 -16.36 13.05 -6.00
N THR A 393 -17.63 13.42 -5.91
CA THR A 393 -18.60 12.80 -5.00
C THR A 393 -19.86 12.44 -5.75
N GLN A 394 -20.65 11.53 -5.18
CA GLN A 394 -21.96 11.13 -5.70
C GLN A 394 -23.00 11.24 -4.58
N PRO A 395 -24.22 11.73 -4.83
CA PRO A 395 -25.23 11.82 -3.79
C PRO A 395 -25.59 10.45 -3.22
N GLY A 396 -25.89 10.42 -1.91
CA GLY A 396 -26.28 9.20 -1.21
C GLY A 396 -25.12 8.34 -0.69
N GLY A 397 -23.88 8.81 -0.77
CA GLY A 397 -22.71 8.19 -0.15
C GLY A 397 -21.72 9.23 0.39
N ASP A 398 -20.68 8.75 1.07
CA ASP A 398 -19.61 9.53 1.70
C ASP A 398 -18.22 9.29 1.07
N TYR A 399 -18.13 8.41 0.07
CA TYR A 399 -16.90 8.20 -0.69
C TYR A 399 -16.60 9.39 -1.61
N GLU A 400 -15.36 9.89 -1.52
CA GLU A 400 -14.80 10.99 -2.31
C GLU A 400 -13.61 10.43 -3.10
N LEU A 401 -13.63 10.54 -4.43
CA LEU A 401 -12.53 10.15 -5.31
C LEU A 401 -11.67 11.38 -5.62
N GLU A 402 -10.37 11.34 -5.38
CA GLU A 402 -9.47 12.47 -5.61
C GLU A 402 -8.53 12.29 -6.82
N GLY A 403 -8.22 13.41 -7.47
CA GLY A 403 -7.23 13.49 -8.55
C GLY A 403 -6.43 14.78 -8.51
N ARG A 404 -5.13 14.72 -8.80
CA ARG A 404 -4.24 15.89 -8.89
C ARG A 404 -3.44 15.83 -10.19
N PHE A 405 -3.71 16.76 -11.08
CA PHE A 405 -3.16 16.81 -12.43
C PHE A 405 -2.03 17.85 -12.48
N ALA A 406 -0.84 17.43 -12.90
CA ALA A 406 0.30 18.33 -13.03
C ALA A 406 0.05 19.38 -14.12
N LEU A 407 0.37 20.63 -13.81
CA LEU A 407 0.27 21.76 -14.72
C LEU A 407 1.58 22.54 -14.72
N PHE A 408 2.28 22.56 -15.86
CA PHE A 408 3.54 23.28 -16.03
C PHE A 408 3.34 24.43 -17.01
N ILE A 409 3.48 25.67 -16.53
CA ILE A 409 3.38 26.89 -17.35
C ILE A 409 4.78 27.42 -17.62
N THR A 410 5.19 27.41 -18.89
CA THR A 410 6.49 27.95 -19.31
C THR A 410 6.39 29.44 -19.62
N GLU A 411 7.52 30.16 -19.53
CA GLU A 411 7.62 31.50 -20.11
C GLU A 411 7.41 31.44 -21.64
N PRO A 412 6.77 32.46 -22.23
CA PRO A 412 6.49 32.52 -23.67
C PRO A 412 7.73 32.60 -24.57
#